data_AF-A0A7R9Z1A5-F1
#
_entry.id   AF-A0A7R9Z1A5-F1
#
_cell.length_a   1.000
_cell.length_b   1.000
_cell.length_c   1.000
_cell.angle_alpha   90.00
_cell.angle_beta   90.00
_cell.angle_gamma   90.00
#
_symmetry.space_group_name_H-M   'P 1'
#
loop_
_entity.id
_entity.type
_entity.pdbx_description
1 polymer ?
#
loop_
_entity_poly.entity_id
_entity_poly.type
_entity_poly.pdbx_seq_one_letter_code
_entity_poly.pdbx_strand_id
1 'polypeptide(L)'
;WSPEGTNSPASVTVMEIGTGIRRVLRQKNLFNVEDCSLIWHPSGDYLCLRSLRLTKAQMRRKKLREKAKVDPTVTAPGPEKTIVTTAFELFRLRDKHVPVEMVEIDERVIDFAWEPKGTRFSVVHGV
;
A
#
# COMPACT_ATOMS: atom_id res chain seq x y z
N TRP A 1 2.17 20.69 -17.46
CA TRP A 1 1.25 21.46 -16.60
C TRP A 1 -0.15 20.95 -16.89
N SER A 2 -0.72 20.18 -15.97
CA SER A 2 -2.17 19.95 -15.92
C SER A 2 -2.68 20.69 -14.69
N PRO A 3 -3.79 21.45 -14.82
CA PRO A 3 -4.26 22.29 -13.74
C PRO A 3 -4.70 21.43 -12.56
N GLU A 4 -4.55 22.01 -11.38
CA GLU A 4 -4.99 21.51 -10.07
C GLU A 4 -6.38 20.85 -10.17
N GLY A 5 -6.48 19.51 -10.24
CA GLY A 5 -7.79 18.92 -10.49
C GLY A 5 -7.95 17.42 -10.78
N THR A 6 -6.93 16.57 -10.72
CA THR A 6 -7.17 15.11 -10.84
C THR A 6 -7.13 14.46 -9.47
N ASN A 7 -8.30 14.28 -8.86
CA ASN A 7 -8.55 13.40 -7.71
C ASN A 7 -8.40 11.91 -8.11
N SER A 8 -7.35 11.59 -8.87
CA SER A 8 -7.08 10.22 -9.30
C SER A 8 -6.43 9.48 -8.13
N PRO A 9 -7.03 8.36 -7.68
CA PRO A 9 -6.39 7.54 -6.65
C PRO A 9 -5.03 7.05 -7.14
N ALA A 10 -4.11 6.83 -6.20
CA ALA A 10 -2.92 6.05 -6.51
C ALA A 10 -3.36 4.69 -7.06
N SER A 11 -2.63 4.14 -8.04
CA SER A 11 -2.93 2.83 -8.59
C SER A 11 -1.68 1.98 -8.70
N VAL A 12 -1.85 0.69 -8.51
CA VAL A 12 -0.82 -0.32 -8.77
C VAL A 12 -1.27 -1.14 -9.96
N THR A 13 -0.38 -1.27 -10.94
CA THR A 13 -0.68 -1.92 -12.22
C THR A 13 0.34 -3.02 -12.47
N VAL A 14 -0.15 -4.25 -12.62
CA VAL A 14 0.64 -5.38 -13.09
C VAL A 14 0.61 -5.36 -14.62
N MET A 15 1.79 -5.20 -15.22
CA MET A 15 1.97 -5.13 -16.67
C MET A 15 2.87 -6.26 -17.13
N GLU A 16 2.53 -6.81 -18.28
CA GLU A 16 3.36 -7.74 -19.03
C GLU A 16 4.01 -7.00 -20.19
N ILE A 17 5.33 -7.14 -20.31
CA ILE A 17 6.11 -6.63 -21.43
C ILE A 17 6.45 -7.81 -22.32
N GLY A 18 5.69 -8.00 -23.41
CA GLY A 18 6.02 -8.95 -24.47
C GLY A 18 6.97 -8.35 -25.51
N THR A 19 7.31 -9.12 -26.54
CA THR A 19 8.24 -8.74 -27.63
C THR A 19 7.72 -7.66 -28.60
N GLY A 20 6.61 -6.99 -28.30
CA GLY A 20 6.06 -5.93 -29.17
C GLY A 20 4.84 -5.20 -28.64
N ILE A 21 4.15 -5.71 -27.61
CA ILE A 21 2.97 -5.08 -27.01
C ILE A 21 3.07 -5.11 -25.49
N ARG A 22 2.84 -3.96 -24.85
CA ARG A 22 2.63 -3.86 -23.40
C ARG A 22 1.18 -4.17 -23.09
N ARG A 23 0.94 -5.13 -22.19
CA ARG A 23 -0.42 -5.52 -21.78
C ARG A 23 -0.60 -5.28 -20.29
N VAL A 24 -1.67 -4.58 -19.93
CA VAL A 24 -2.10 -4.46 -18.52
C VAL A 24 -2.82 -5.74 -18.14
N LEU A 25 -2.27 -6.48 -17.18
CA LEU A 25 -2.87 -7.71 -16.65
C LEU A 25 -3.87 -7.43 -15.54
N ARG A 26 -3.54 -6.46 -14.68
CA ARG A 26 -4.37 -6.05 -13.53
C ARG A 26 -4.06 -4.61 -13.17
N GLN A 27 -5.08 -3.87 -12.75
CA GLN A 27 -4.92 -2.59 -12.07
C GLN A 27 -5.76 -2.58 -10.81
N LYS A 28 -5.20 -2.06 -9.72
CA LYS A 28 -5.89 -1.87 -8.44
C LYS A 28 -5.71 -0.43 -8.00
N ASN A 29 -6.84 0.24 -7.76
CA ASN A 29 -6.86 1.60 -7.23
C ASN A 29 -6.73 1.55 -5.70
N LEU A 30 -5.98 2.50 -5.15
CA LEU A 30 -5.65 2.63 -3.74
C LEU A 30 -6.21 3.95 -3.21
N PHE A 31 -6.78 3.89 -2.01
CA PHE A 31 -7.42 5.04 -1.38
C PHE A 31 -6.93 5.17 0.05
N ASN A 32 -6.75 6.41 0.48
CA ASN A 32 -6.30 6.77 1.83
C ASN A 32 -5.03 6.03 2.27
N VAL A 33 -4.11 5.82 1.32
CA VAL A 33 -2.81 5.23 1.58
C VAL A 33 -1.83 6.31 2.00
N GLU A 34 -1.06 6.03 3.03
CA GLU A 34 0.09 6.84 3.47
C GLU A 34 1.38 6.36 2.81
N ASP A 35 1.56 5.05 2.74
CA ASP A 35 2.75 4.41 2.18
C ASP A 35 2.40 3.07 1.52
N CYS A 36 3.20 2.64 0.54
CA CYS A 36 3.01 1.41 -0.23
C CYS A 36 4.35 0.76 -0.58
N SER A 37 4.44 -0.56 -0.46
CA SER A 37 5.61 -1.34 -0.86
C SER A 37 5.20 -2.61 -1.61
N LEU A 38 5.93 -2.94 -2.67
CA LEU A 38 5.76 -4.15 -3.46
C LEU A 38 6.74 -5.24 -3.00
N ILE A 39 6.24 -6.44 -2.74
CA ILE A 39 7.01 -7.56 -2.20
C ILE A 39 6.73 -8.81 -3.05
N TRP A 40 7.72 -9.22 -3.83
CA TRP A 40 7.63 -10.40 -4.70
C TRP A 40 7.84 -11.69 -3.91
N HIS A 41 6.99 -12.69 -4.17
CA HIS A 41 7.28 -14.04 -3.74
C HIS A 41 8.51 -14.59 -4.51
N PRO A 42 9.43 -15.35 -3.90
CA PRO A 42 10.66 -15.80 -4.57
C PRO A 42 10.46 -16.59 -5.87
N SER A 43 9.35 -17.33 -6.01
CA SER A 43 9.02 -18.03 -7.27
C SER A 43 8.36 -17.15 -8.34
N GLY A 44 7.98 -15.91 -8.00
CA GLY A 44 7.24 -15.01 -8.88
C GLY A 44 5.76 -15.35 -9.04
N ASP A 45 5.21 -16.28 -8.25
CA ASP A 45 3.80 -16.68 -8.35
C ASP A 45 2.84 -15.68 -7.71
N TYR A 46 3.34 -14.92 -6.73
CA TYR A 46 2.60 -13.89 -6.02
C TYR A 46 3.35 -12.57 -6.01
N LEU A 47 2.60 -11.48 -6.10
CA LEU A 47 3.04 -10.14 -5.75
C LEU A 47 2.18 -9.65 -4.59
N CYS A 48 2.79 -9.29 -3.47
CA CYS A 48 2.11 -8.59 -2.40
C CYS A 48 2.30 -7.08 -2.56
N LEU A 49 1.21 -6.33 -2.54
CA LEU A 49 1.22 -4.90 -2.24
C LEU A 49 0.87 -4.71 -0.77
N ARG A 50 1.86 -4.31 0.04
CA ARG A 50 1.62 -3.84 1.40
C ARG A 50 1.33 -2.35 1.34
N SER A 51 0.21 -1.93 1.92
CA SER A 51 -0.23 -0.54 1.99
C SER A 51 -0.52 -0.15 3.43
N LEU A 52 0.10 0.93 3.91
CA LEU A 52 -0.26 1.54 5.18
C LEU A 52 -1.38 2.54 4.93
N ARG A 53 -2.49 2.38 5.65
CA ARG A 53 -3.72 3.16 5.46
C ARG A 53 -4.02 4.01 6.68
N LEU A 54 -4.46 5.22 6.38
CA LEU A 54 -4.98 6.18 7.35
C LEU A 54 -6.46 6.41 7.06
N THR A 55 -7.22 6.75 8.09
CA THR A 55 -8.58 7.26 7.89
C THR A 55 -8.55 8.59 7.12
N LYS A 56 -9.66 8.92 6.46
CA LYS A 56 -9.80 10.23 5.78
C LYS A 56 -9.55 11.41 6.73
N ALA A 57 -9.96 11.27 8.00
CA ALA A 57 -9.75 12.30 9.02
C ALA A 57 -8.26 12.50 9.33
N GLN A 58 -7.51 11.41 9.51
CA GLN A 58 -6.06 11.45 9.71
C GLN A 58 -5.33 12.03 8.49
N MET A 59 -5.70 11.62 7.26
CA MET A 59 -5.14 12.19 6.02
C MET A 59 -5.37 13.71 5.92
N ARG A 60 -6.56 14.19 6.29
CA ARG A 60 -6.87 15.64 6.32
C ARG A 60 -6.02 16.38 7.36
N ARG A 61 -5.91 15.84 8.58
CA ARG A 61 -5.08 16.43 9.66
C ARG A 61 -3.60 16.50 9.26
N LYS A 62 -3.06 15.44 8.65
CA LYS A 62 -1.67 15.39 8.17
C LYS A 62 -1.40 16.47 7.11
N LYS A 63 -2.26 16.59 6.09
CA LYS A 63 -2.18 17.64 5.07
C LYS A 63 -2.21 19.06 5.64
N LEU A 64 -3.05 19.30 6.66
CA LEU A 64 -3.14 20.61 7.31
C LEU A 64 -1.84 20.96 8.05
N ARG A 65 -1.25 20.00 8.77
CA ARG A 65 0.04 20.17 9.46
C ARG A 65 1.18 20.46 8.48
N GLU A 66 1.28 19.71 7.39
CA GLU A 66 2.30 19.94 6.33
C GLU A 66 2.15 21.33 5.70
N LYS A 67 0.92 21.75 5.38
CA LYS A 67 0.65 23.06 4.78
C LYS A 67 0.98 24.22 5.71
N ALA A 68 0.79 24.04 7.01
CA ALA A 68 1.03 25.08 8.01
C ALA A 68 2.53 25.32 8.29
N LYS A 69 3.46 24.56 7.68
CA LYS A 69 4.93 24.65 7.92
C LYS A 69 5.29 24.71 9.42
N VAL A 70 4.51 24.03 10.26
CA VAL A 70 4.67 24.11 11.71
C VAL A 70 5.93 23.36 12.09
N ASP A 71 6.81 24.01 12.84
CA ASP A 71 7.99 23.38 13.42
C ASP A 71 7.54 22.18 14.27
N PRO A 72 7.96 20.94 13.95
CA PRO A 72 7.53 19.74 14.64
C PRO A 72 7.93 19.71 16.12
N THR A 73 8.82 20.60 16.57
CA THR A 73 9.32 20.64 17.95
C THR A 73 8.54 21.57 18.88
N VAL A 74 7.79 22.55 18.36
CA VAL A 74 7.28 23.67 19.17
C VAL A 74 5.83 23.47 19.68
N THR A 75 5.05 22.55 19.10
CA THR A 75 3.62 22.42 19.47
C THR A 75 3.06 21.01 19.26
N ALA A 76 3.74 19.98 19.73
CA ALA A 76 3.17 18.64 19.73
C ALA A 76 2.28 18.45 20.98
N PRO A 77 0.93 18.40 20.88
CA PRO A 77 0.18 17.58 21.82
C PRO A 77 0.79 16.18 21.80
N GLY A 78 0.87 15.52 22.96
CA GLY A 78 1.44 14.18 23.09
C GLY A 78 0.85 13.17 22.09
N PRO A 79 1.50 12.01 21.86
CA PRO A 79 1.11 11.10 20.79
C PRO A 79 -0.35 10.65 20.95
N GLU A 80 -1.27 11.27 20.20
CA GLU A 80 -2.64 10.80 20.02
C GLU A 80 -2.55 9.45 19.30
N LYS A 81 -3.13 8.40 19.87
CA LYS A 81 -3.14 7.05 19.26
C LYS A 81 -3.75 7.14 17.86
N THR A 82 -2.88 7.17 16.86
CA THR A 82 -3.28 7.18 15.46
C THR A 82 -3.50 5.73 15.08
N ILE A 83 -4.77 5.33 14.95
CA ILE A 83 -5.10 4.00 14.42
C ILE A 83 -4.60 3.94 12.99
N VAL A 84 -3.66 3.05 12.72
CA VAL A 84 -3.09 2.81 11.40
C VAL A 84 -3.35 1.36 11.05
N THR A 85 -3.80 1.13 9.82
CA THR A 85 -4.16 -0.21 9.35
C THR A 85 -3.21 -0.58 8.23
N THR A 86 -2.69 -1.80 8.23
CA THR A 86 -1.90 -2.34 7.13
C THR A 86 -2.76 -3.28 6.30
N ALA A 87 -2.89 -3.00 5.01
CA ALA A 87 -3.56 -3.91 4.07
C ALA A 87 -2.56 -4.53 3.10
N PHE A 88 -2.66 -5.85 2.92
CA PHE A 88 -1.92 -6.64 1.96
C PHE A 88 -2.85 -7.04 0.82
N GLU A 89 -2.52 -6.64 -0.40
CA GLU A 89 -3.23 -7.05 -1.62
C GLU A 89 -2.33 -8.06 -2.36
N LEU A 90 -2.74 -9.32 -2.35
CA LEU A 90 -2.01 -10.47 -2.87
C LEU A 90 -2.49 -10.78 -4.29
N PHE A 91 -1.68 -10.40 -5.28
CA PHE A 91 -1.92 -10.69 -6.70
C PHE A 91 -1.40 -12.09 -7.01
N ARG A 92 -2.28 -12.97 -7.51
CA ARG A 92 -1.87 -14.31 -7.98
C ARG A 92 -1.51 -14.24 -9.46
N LEU A 93 -0.22 -14.21 -9.78
CA LEU A 93 0.27 -13.84 -11.10
C LEU A 93 0.16 -14.95 -12.14
N ARG A 94 0.05 -16.21 -11.70
CA ARG A 94 -0.13 -17.39 -12.58
C ARG A 94 -1.59 -17.64 -12.94
N ASP A 95 -2.52 -17.08 -12.17
CA ASP A 95 -3.94 -17.31 -12.35
C ASP A 95 -4.52 -16.39 -13.42
N LYS A 96 -5.51 -16.89 -14.17
CA LYS A 96 -6.18 -16.12 -15.23
C LYS A 96 -6.81 -14.85 -14.63
N HIS A 97 -6.57 -13.71 -15.28
CA HIS A 97 -7.02 -12.37 -14.86
C HIS A 97 -6.43 -11.83 -13.56
N VAL A 98 -5.39 -12.50 -13.02
CA VAL A 98 -4.63 -12.06 -11.84
C VAL A 98 -5.56 -11.67 -10.68
N PRO A 99 -6.24 -12.65 -10.05
CA PRO A 99 -7.09 -12.38 -8.90
C PRO A 99 -6.28 -11.74 -7.76
N VAL A 100 -6.96 -10.92 -6.97
CA VAL A 100 -6.35 -10.19 -5.85
C VAL A 100 -7.11 -10.54 -4.58
N GLU A 101 -6.39 -11.04 -3.59
CA GLU A 101 -6.90 -11.28 -2.24
C GLU A 101 -6.42 -10.17 -1.31
N MET A 102 -7.32 -9.67 -0.45
CA MET A 102 -6.99 -8.63 0.51
C MET A 102 -6.98 -9.21 1.92
N VAL A 103 -5.89 -8.96 2.65
CA VAL A 103 -5.75 -9.24 4.08
C VAL A 103 -5.48 -7.93 4.80
N GLU A 104 -6.20 -7.66 5.88
CA GLU A 104 -6.08 -6.42 6.63
C GLU A 104 -5.67 -6.71 8.08
N ILE A 105 -4.79 -5.88 8.62
CA ILE A 105 -4.32 -5.92 10.00
C ILE A 105 -4.47 -4.51 10.58
N ASP A 106 -5.22 -4.38 11.67
CA ASP A 106 -5.53 -3.12 12.37
C ASP A 106 -4.35 -2.53 13.17
N GLU A 107 -3.14 -2.79 12.69
CA GLU A 107 -1.89 -2.33 13.28
C GLU A 107 -0.86 -2.03 12.17
N ARG A 108 0.19 -1.29 12.55
CA ARG A 108 1.34 -1.13 11.68
C ARG A 108 2.11 -2.45 11.61
N VAL A 109 2.31 -2.95 10.40
CA VAL A 109 3.22 -4.06 10.16
C VAL A 109 4.63 -3.49 9.97
N ILE A 110 5.55 -4.03 10.76
CA ILE A 110 6.96 -3.67 10.77
C ILE A 110 7.70 -4.48 9.70
N ASP A 111 7.44 -5.79 9.67
CA ASP A 111 8.15 -6.72 8.79
C ASP A 111 7.21 -7.72 8.14
N PHE A 112 7.62 -8.22 6.97
CA PHE A 112 6.88 -9.18 6.16
C PHE A 112 7.88 -10.13 5.49
N ALA A 113 7.63 -11.43 5.57
CA ALA A 113 8.44 -12.42 4.88
C ALA A 113 7.58 -13.49 4.21
N TRP A 114 7.87 -13.77 2.95
CA TRP A 114 7.34 -14.92 2.22
C TRP A 114 8.04 -16.21 2.65
N GLU A 115 7.30 -17.31 2.73
CA GLU A 115 7.90 -18.65 2.71
C GLU A 115 8.60 -18.87 1.37
N PRO A 116 9.91 -19.17 1.29
CA PRO A 116 10.61 -19.24 0.01
C PRO A 116 10.12 -20.33 -0.97
N LYS A 117 9.48 -21.39 -0.45
CA LYS A 117 9.02 -22.56 -1.21
C LYS A 117 7.60 -22.97 -0.82
N GLY A 118 6.69 -22.02 -0.73
CA GLY A 118 5.30 -22.32 -0.43
C GLY A 118 4.38 -21.14 -0.70
N THR A 119 3.21 -21.13 -0.06
CA THR A 119 2.18 -20.09 -0.25
C THR A 119 1.95 -19.27 1.01
N ARG A 120 2.71 -19.54 2.07
CA ARG A 120 2.58 -18.90 3.37
C ARG A 120 3.43 -17.64 3.44
N PHE A 121 3.05 -16.74 4.34
CA PHE A 121 3.86 -15.59 4.73
C PHE A 121 3.71 -15.33 6.23
N SER A 122 4.65 -14.59 6.80
CA SER A 122 4.60 -14.11 8.18
C SER A 122 4.70 -12.59 8.21
N VAL A 123 4.17 -12.01 9.28
CA VAL A 123 4.19 -10.56 9.54
C VAL A 123 4.60 -10.32 10.98
N VAL A 124 5.31 -9.22 11.22
CA VAL A 124 5.55 -8.68 12.56
C VAL A 124 4.74 -7.39 12.72
N HIS A 125 3.87 -7.32 13.72
CA HIS A 125 3.01 -6.17 14.01
C HIS A 125 2.86 -5.98 15.53
N GLY A 126 2.32 -4.83 15.96
CA GLY A 126 1.93 -4.60 17.35
C GLY A 126 3.03 -4.11 18.30
N VAL A 127 4.07 -3.47 17.78
CA VAL A 127 5.15 -2.85 18.58
C VAL A 127 4.97 -1.33 18.67
#